data_AF-A0A836H9I2-F1
#
_entry.id   AF-A0A836H9I2-F1
#
_cell.length_a   1.000
_cell.length_b   1.000
_cell.length_c   1.000
_cell.angle_alpha   90.00
_cell.angle_beta   90.00
_cell.angle_gamma   90.00
#
_symmetry.space_group_name_H-M   'P 1'
#
loop_
_entity.id
_entity.type
_entity.pdbx_description
1 polymer ?
#
loop_
_entity_poly.entity_id
_entity_poly.type
_entity_poly.pdbx_seq_one_letter_code
_entity_poly.pdbx_strand_id
1 'polypeptide(L)'
;MMRRGAPKWFTEGKTRERFHRYWPWALSSLCTGLYFYNSEPFEDAAGAIVTKIRRPLLKTMEWVEVHDVDPETMALELPPDMLFGPLEFPKQMRFLLAALRADNELADGYLARVIIDRMDLSLDPPILSEDDFLSAGGKELLDFSVEDFTGTESRTKRKHIFFQPDQFLQLINIIAAYPSLSEYFVKEKDGVELVLRAYRHSKNPYARVMAMRSLALFSFTQAVDGTVERCILQSNGVKTIVDAYKQSSGDPTDTRFPTLLLSSIMRHYPKEGGKEFIEAGGVEAVVNNLNIARYKGIPQHIRVLHDAQRLPKQSVGTESVNSRLEEADFLGVAMGLLDTFPEFYEATSDLLKLVADVVPVHAEPLELLEYRAMPILSKYFVKWREDQSFQSDGTRTLVAKLFELMLSDKTCQRCYDPSVASYELLECLKTAKLAIKDEREKRLSLSPEPQRLPTSAAA
;
A
#
# COMPACT_ATOMS: atom_id res chain seq x y z
N MET A 1 -38.84 20.78 -7.18
CA MET A 1 -37.74 21.77 -7.06
C MET A 1 -37.74 22.35 -5.64
N MET A 2 -36.84 21.90 -4.76
CA MET A 2 -36.57 22.57 -3.48
C MET A 2 -35.20 23.26 -3.59
N ARG A 3 -35.20 24.59 -3.71
CA ARG A 3 -33.97 25.41 -3.66
C ARG A 3 -33.46 25.41 -2.21
N ARG A 4 -32.41 24.64 -1.91
CA ARG A 4 -31.58 24.85 -0.71
C ARG A 4 -30.58 25.96 -1.00
N GLY A 5 -31.05 27.21 -1.01
CA GLY A 5 -30.17 28.37 -0.98
C GLY A 5 -29.63 28.62 0.42
N ALA A 6 -28.43 29.20 0.53
CA ALA A 6 -27.93 29.69 1.80
C ALA A 6 -28.93 30.67 2.43
N PRO A 7 -29.10 30.69 3.76
CA PRO A 7 -30.07 31.55 4.40
C PRO A 7 -29.79 33.03 4.11
N LYS A 8 -30.84 33.81 3.82
CA LYS A 8 -30.74 35.23 3.39
C LYS A 8 -29.91 36.12 4.32
N TRP A 9 -29.87 35.81 5.62
CA TRP A 9 -29.07 36.57 6.59
C TRP A 9 -27.55 36.45 6.37
N PHE A 10 -27.10 35.40 5.66
CA PHE A 10 -25.69 35.15 5.34
C PHE A 10 -25.26 35.79 3.99
N THR A 11 -26.21 36.10 3.11
CA THR A 11 -25.96 36.73 1.80
C THR A 11 -25.92 38.26 1.85
N GLU A 12 -26.27 38.88 2.98
CA GLU A 12 -26.19 40.33 3.18
C GLU A 12 -24.78 40.74 3.70
N GLY A 13 -24.10 41.62 2.98
CA GLY A 13 -22.65 41.83 3.11
C GLY A 13 -22.14 42.22 4.51
N LYS A 14 -22.91 42.98 5.30
CA LYS A 14 -22.50 43.40 6.65
C LYS A 14 -22.60 42.29 7.70
N THR A 15 -23.45 41.28 7.49
CA THR A 15 -23.61 40.14 8.41
C THR A 15 -22.56 39.06 8.15
N ARG A 16 -22.16 38.85 6.89
CA ARG A 16 -21.04 37.95 6.52
C ARG A 16 -19.72 38.39 7.16
N GLU A 17 -19.38 39.68 7.10
CA GLU A 17 -18.18 40.22 7.76
C GLU A 17 -18.22 40.08 9.28
N ARG A 18 -19.39 40.31 9.90
CA ARG A 18 -19.56 40.13 11.36
C ARG A 18 -19.40 38.67 11.76
N PHE A 19 -19.92 37.73 10.98
CA PHE A 19 -19.73 36.31 11.24
C PHE A 19 -18.24 35.95 11.23
N HIS A 20 -17.48 36.32 10.18
CA HIS A 20 -16.04 36.06 10.13
C HIS A 20 -15.25 36.75 11.26
N ARG A 21 -15.70 37.92 11.71
CA ARG A 21 -15.04 38.68 12.78
C ARG A 21 -15.28 38.12 14.18
N TYR A 22 -16.50 37.64 14.47
CA TYR A 22 -16.87 37.17 15.82
C TYR A 22 -16.85 35.66 15.97
N TRP A 23 -16.89 34.90 14.87
CA TRP A 23 -16.86 33.43 14.90
C TRP A 23 -15.63 32.85 15.61
N PRO A 24 -14.39 33.35 15.40
CA PRO A 24 -13.23 32.84 16.13
C PRO A 24 -13.36 33.03 17.66
N TRP A 25 -13.98 34.14 18.10
CA TRP A 25 -14.18 34.45 19.52
C TRP A 25 -15.29 33.58 20.14
N ALA A 26 -16.39 33.35 19.41
CA ALA A 26 -17.45 32.45 19.84
C ALA A 26 -16.95 31.00 19.94
N LEU A 27 -16.15 30.57 18.96
CA LEU A 27 -15.51 29.25 18.94
C LEU A 27 -14.54 29.09 20.11
N SER A 28 -13.69 30.08 20.35
CA SER A 28 -12.73 30.09 21.47
C SER A 28 -13.46 30.03 22.83
N SER A 29 -14.57 30.75 22.98
CA SER A 29 -15.36 30.75 24.23
C SER A 29 -16.05 29.39 24.47
N LEU A 30 -16.57 28.76 23.41
CA LEU A 30 -17.15 27.41 23.46
C LEU A 30 -16.10 26.34 23.76
N CYS A 31 -14.92 26.41 23.12
CA CYS A 31 -13.80 25.50 23.42
C CYS A 31 -13.30 25.66 24.85
N THR A 32 -13.23 26.90 25.35
CA THR A 32 -12.84 27.20 26.74
C THR A 32 -13.88 26.64 27.72
N GLY A 33 -15.17 26.81 27.44
CA GLY A 33 -16.25 26.24 28.25
C GLY A 33 -16.24 24.71 28.27
N LEU A 34 -15.99 24.05 27.14
CA LEU A 34 -15.88 22.59 27.05
C LEU A 34 -14.62 22.05 27.76
N TYR A 35 -13.50 22.78 27.68
CA TYR A 35 -12.26 22.44 28.38
C TYR A 35 -12.43 22.49 29.91
N PHE A 36 -13.12 23.51 30.44
CA PHE A 36 -13.39 23.63 31.88
C PHE A 36 -14.45 22.63 32.39
N TYR A 37 -15.35 22.13 31.54
CA TYR A 37 -16.45 21.26 31.97
C TYR A 37 -16.10 19.76 31.96
N ASN A 38 -15.22 19.30 31.07
CA ASN A 38 -14.98 17.85 30.86
C ASN A 38 -13.53 17.36 30.97
N SER A 39 -12.54 18.25 31.17
CA SER A 39 -11.12 17.84 31.28
C SER A 39 -10.61 16.91 30.17
N GLU A 40 -11.22 16.94 28.97
CA GLU A 40 -10.73 16.21 27.80
C GLU A 40 -9.54 16.95 27.16
N PRO A 41 -8.56 16.22 26.57
CA PRO A 41 -7.41 16.84 25.93
C PRO A 41 -7.86 17.74 24.77
N PHE A 42 -7.42 19.00 24.83
CA PHE A 42 -7.78 20.09 23.91
C PHE A 42 -7.63 19.73 22.42
N GLU A 43 -6.74 18.79 22.09
CA GLU A 43 -6.48 18.31 20.72
C GLU A 43 -7.70 17.59 20.10
N ASP A 44 -8.47 16.82 20.86
CA ASP A 44 -9.61 16.06 20.33
C ASP A 44 -10.82 16.96 20.08
N ALA A 45 -11.08 17.92 20.96
CA ALA A 45 -12.15 18.91 20.79
C ALA A 45 -11.83 19.90 19.65
N ALA A 46 -10.59 20.37 19.56
CA ALA A 46 -10.14 21.21 18.46
C ALA A 46 -10.16 20.44 17.12
N GLY A 47 -9.75 19.18 17.12
CA GLY A 47 -9.80 18.27 15.98
C GLY A 47 -11.23 18.07 15.48
N ALA A 48 -12.19 17.82 16.38
CA ALA A 48 -13.61 17.65 16.03
C ALA A 48 -14.22 18.93 15.45
N ILE A 49 -13.92 20.10 15.99
CA ILE A 49 -14.47 21.38 15.50
C ILE A 49 -13.86 21.76 14.14
N VAL A 50 -12.55 21.54 13.96
CA VAL A 50 -11.89 21.78 12.67
C VAL A 50 -12.42 20.84 11.59
N THR A 51 -12.60 19.55 11.91
CA THR A 51 -13.03 18.52 10.94
C THR A 51 -14.52 18.52 10.66
N LYS A 52 -15.37 18.69 11.68
CA LYS A 52 -16.85 18.59 11.52
C LYS A 52 -17.54 19.92 11.26
N ILE A 53 -16.93 21.05 11.62
CA ILE A 53 -17.59 22.36 11.49
C ILE A 53 -16.84 23.26 10.50
N ARG A 54 -15.53 23.50 10.70
CA ARG A 54 -14.75 24.43 9.87
C ARG A 54 -14.51 23.92 8.45
N ARG A 55 -14.06 22.67 8.29
CA ARG A 55 -13.78 22.07 6.97
C ARG A 55 -15.02 22.01 6.07
N PRO A 56 -16.19 21.61 6.57
CA PRO A 56 -17.42 21.62 5.76
C PRO A 56 -17.87 23.04 5.41
N LEU A 57 -17.80 24.00 6.35
CA LEU A 57 -18.15 25.41 6.07
C LEU A 57 -17.23 26.04 5.03
N LEU A 58 -15.91 25.81 5.13
CA LEU A 58 -14.94 26.30 4.14
C LEU A 58 -15.14 25.63 2.78
N LYS A 59 -15.38 24.32 2.72
CA LYS A 59 -15.75 23.63 1.47
C LYS A 59 -17.05 24.17 0.87
N THR A 60 -18.02 24.53 1.70
CA THR A 60 -19.29 25.11 1.24
C THR A 60 -19.09 26.53 0.73
N MET A 61 -18.22 27.32 1.37
CA MET A 61 -17.84 28.66 0.90
C MET A 61 -17.03 28.63 -0.39
N GLU A 62 -16.05 27.72 -0.49
CA GLU A 62 -15.25 27.48 -1.69
C GLU A 62 -16.16 26.99 -2.84
N TRP A 63 -17.13 26.14 -2.55
CA TRP A 63 -18.15 25.75 -3.51
C TRP A 63 -19.01 26.95 -3.96
N VAL A 64 -19.47 27.82 -3.05
CA VAL A 64 -20.24 29.02 -3.42
C VAL A 64 -19.40 30.01 -4.23
N GLU A 65 -18.12 30.20 -3.91
CA GLU A 65 -17.21 31.12 -4.61
C GLU A 65 -16.80 30.60 -6.00
N VAL A 66 -16.73 29.27 -6.19
CA VAL A 66 -16.49 28.64 -7.50
C VAL A 66 -17.74 28.68 -8.41
N HIS A 67 -18.95 28.80 -7.84
CA HIS A 67 -20.21 28.69 -8.60
C HIS A 67 -20.99 30.02 -8.75
N ASP A 68 -20.39 31.17 -8.42
CA ASP A 68 -20.97 32.50 -8.67
C ASP A 68 -20.54 33.05 -10.05
N VAL A 69 -20.62 32.18 -11.08
CA VAL A 69 -20.30 32.50 -12.48
C VAL A 69 -21.56 32.34 -13.31
N ASP A 70 -21.78 33.33 -14.18
CA ASP A 70 -22.96 33.55 -15.02
C ASP A 70 -23.48 32.25 -15.69
N PRO A 71 -24.75 31.86 -15.53
CA PRO A 71 -25.28 30.59 -16.04
C PRO A 71 -25.21 30.42 -17.57
N GLU A 72 -25.00 31.49 -18.34
CA GLU A 72 -24.83 31.40 -19.80
C GLU A 72 -23.45 30.88 -20.23
N THR A 73 -22.39 31.11 -19.45
CA THR A 73 -21.05 30.57 -19.75
C THR A 73 -20.89 29.11 -19.35
N MET A 74 -21.65 28.60 -18.38
CA MET A 74 -21.63 27.17 -18.02
C MET A 74 -22.20 26.25 -19.10
N ALA A 75 -23.07 26.73 -20.01
CA ALA A 75 -23.64 25.87 -21.05
C ALA A 75 -22.60 25.36 -22.06
N LEU A 76 -21.43 26.01 -22.14
CA LEU A 76 -20.34 25.64 -23.07
C LEU A 76 -19.26 24.75 -22.43
N GLU A 77 -19.21 24.64 -21.10
CA GLU A 77 -18.20 23.85 -20.37
C GLU A 77 -18.76 22.60 -19.69
N LEU A 78 -20.08 22.39 -19.76
CA LEU A 78 -20.69 21.20 -19.19
C LEU A 78 -20.43 19.96 -20.07
N PRO A 79 -20.09 18.80 -19.47
CA PRO A 79 -20.09 17.53 -20.18
C PRO A 79 -21.44 17.33 -20.88
N PRO A 80 -21.48 16.79 -22.11
CA PRO A 80 -22.71 16.62 -22.89
C PRO A 80 -23.84 15.91 -22.14
N ASP A 81 -23.53 15.10 -21.12
CA ASP A 81 -24.51 14.37 -20.31
C ASP A 81 -25.35 15.28 -19.37
N MET A 82 -24.90 16.49 -19.02
CA MET A 82 -25.79 17.46 -18.35
C MET A 82 -26.78 18.11 -19.33
N LEU A 83 -26.52 18.01 -20.64
CA LEU A 83 -27.42 18.44 -21.72
C LEU A 83 -28.28 17.28 -22.28
N PHE A 84 -27.81 16.02 -22.22
CA PHE A 84 -28.44 14.86 -22.89
C PHE A 84 -28.78 13.65 -21.99
N GLY A 85 -28.42 13.65 -20.70
CA GLY A 85 -28.62 12.52 -19.77
C GLY A 85 -27.51 11.45 -19.84
N PRO A 86 -27.50 10.44 -18.92
CA PRO A 86 -26.46 9.42 -18.90
C PRO A 86 -26.55 8.53 -20.15
N LEU A 87 -25.58 8.68 -21.05
CA LEU A 87 -25.48 7.87 -22.26
C LEU A 87 -25.04 6.44 -21.94
N GLU A 88 -25.57 5.47 -22.69
CA GLU A 88 -25.08 4.08 -22.65
C GLU A 88 -23.63 4.00 -23.16
N PHE A 89 -22.85 3.06 -22.62
CA PHE A 89 -21.43 2.93 -22.91
C PHE A 89 -21.08 2.86 -24.42
N PRO A 90 -21.79 2.09 -25.27
CA PRO A 90 -21.49 2.08 -26.71
C PRO A 90 -21.70 3.45 -27.39
N LYS A 91 -22.66 4.25 -26.90
CA LYS A 91 -22.91 5.60 -27.42
C LYS A 91 -21.81 6.56 -26.96
N GLN A 92 -21.43 6.50 -25.68
CA GLN A 92 -20.30 7.27 -25.13
C GLN A 92 -19.02 6.99 -25.91
N MET A 93 -18.69 5.72 -26.13
CA MET A 93 -17.53 5.30 -26.91
C MET A 93 -17.57 5.77 -28.36
N ARG A 94 -18.73 5.68 -29.02
CA ARG A 94 -18.89 6.16 -30.39
C ARG A 94 -18.64 7.67 -30.51
N PHE A 95 -19.16 8.47 -29.57
CA PHE A 95 -18.92 9.92 -29.56
C PHE A 95 -17.46 10.24 -29.22
N LEU A 96 -16.87 9.55 -28.26
CA LEU A 96 -15.46 9.68 -27.91
C LEU A 96 -14.57 9.42 -29.13
N LEU A 97 -14.71 8.27 -29.78
CA LEU A 97 -13.90 7.91 -30.96
C LEU A 97 -14.09 8.89 -32.11
N ALA A 98 -15.31 9.39 -32.33
CA ALA A 98 -15.58 10.41 -33.34
C ALA A 98 -14.90 11.75 -33.00
N ALA A 99 -14.96 12.18 -31.75
CA ALA A 99 -14.32 13.41 -31.27
C ALA A 99 -12.79 13.33 -31.33
N LEU A 100 -12.20 12.19 -30.94
CA LEU A 100 -10.76 11.93 -31.02
C LEU A 100 -10.26 11.98 -32.48
N ARG A 101 -10.98 11.35 -33.41
CA ARG A 101 -10.65 11.40 -34.86
C ARG A 101 -10.77 12.80 -35.45
N ALA A 102 -11.68 13.61 -34.91
CA ALA A 102 -11.89 14.99 -35.33
C ALA A 102 -10.95 16.01 -34.65
N ASP A 103 -10.08 15.56 -33.74
CA ASP A 103 -9.19 16.41 -32.93
C ASP A 103 -9.97 17.50 -32.17
N ASN A 104 -11.11 17.11 -31.56
CA ASN A 104 -12.05 18.00 -30.90
C ASN A 104 -11.91 17.93 -29.37
N GLU A 105 -11.88 19.08 -28.69
CA GLU A 105 -11.78 19.21 -27.22
C GLU A 105 -12.91 18.49 -26.46
N LEU A 106 -14.08 18.27 -27.08
CA LEU A 106 -15.15 17.46 -26.49
C LEU A 106 -14.69 16.03 -26.16
N ALA A 107 -13.64 15.53 -26.80
CA ALA A 107 -13.07 14.23 -26.49
C ALA A 107 -12.55 14.14 -25.05
N ASP A 108 -12.03 15.22 -24.46
CA ASP A 108 -11.57 15.23 -23.06
C ASP A 108 -12.74 14.97 -22.10
N GLY A 109 -13.90 15.60 -22.38
CA GLY A 109 -15.11 15.40 -21.58
C GLY A 109 -15.62 13.96 -21.63
N TYR A 110 -15.68 13.38 -22.84
CA TYR A 110 -16.11 11.98 -23.00
C TYR A 110 -15.08 11.00 -22.43
N LEU A 111 -13.78 11.28 -22.56
CA LEU A 111 -12.70 10.44 -22.03
C LEU A 111 -12.74 10.43 -20.51
N ALA A 112 -12.83 11.60 -19.87
CA ALA A 112 -12.95 11.72 -18.43
C ALA A 112 -14.19 10.97 -17.91
N ARG A 113 -15.31 11.01 -18.64
CA ARG A 113 -16.53 10.28 -18.27
C ARG A 113 -16.33 8.77 -18.34
N VAL A 114 -15.80 8.25 -19.44
CA VAL A 114 -15.49 6.82 -19.60
C VAL A 114 -14.57 6.35 -18.48
N ILE A 115 -13.55 7.15 -18.15
CA ILE A 115 -12.63 6.83 -17.06
C ILE A 115 -13.36 6.80 -15.72
N ILE A 116 -14.11 7.84 -15.36
CA ILE A 116 -14.81 7.92 -14.06
C ILE A 116 -15.85 6.80 -13.91
N ASP A 117 -16.60 6.48 -14.96
CA ASP A 117 -17.67 5.50 -14.90
C ASP A 117 -17.16 4.05 -14.89
N ARG A 118 -15.94 3.79 -15.39
CA ARG A 118 -15.42 2.43 -15.64
C ARG A 118 -14.14 2.10 -14.91
N MET A 119 -13.43 3.07 -14.36
CA MET A 119 -12.24 2.81 -13.56
C MET A 119 -12.66 2.26 -12.19
N ASP A 120 -12.62 0.93 -12.09
CA ASP A 120 -12.66 0.25 -10.81
C ASP A 120 -11.25 -0.20 -10.40
N LEU A 121 -10.80 0.30 -9.26
CA LEU A 121 -9.51 -0.05 -8.67
C LEU A 121 -9.60 -1.27 -7.75
N SER A 122 -10.82 -1.79 -7.53
CA SER A 122 -11.04 -3.08 -6.88
C SER A 122 -10.37 -4.23 -7.69
N LEU A 123 -10.39 -5.42 -7.11
CA LEU A 123 -10.01 -6.66 -7.81
C LEU A 123 -11.26 -7.46 -8.22
N ASP A 124 -12.44 -6.84 -8.15
CA ASP A 124 -13.68 -7.48 -8.54
C ASP A 124 -13.76 -7.59 -10.07
N PRO A 125 -14.55 -8.55 -10.60
CA PRO A 125 -14.78 -8.64 -12.03
C PRO A 125 -15.30 -7.30 -12.59
N PRO A 126 -14.84 -6.86 -13.77
CA PRO A 126 -15.28 -5.61 -14.35
C PRO A 126 -16.80 -5.63 -14.58
N ILE A 127 -17.44 -4.48 -14.35
CA ILE A 127 -18.89 -4.30 -14.52
C ILE A 127 -19.33 -4.58 -15.97
N LEU A 128 -18.46 -4.29 -16.94
CA LEU A 128 -18.71 -4.49 -18.36
C LEU A 128 -17.98 -5.75 -18.83
N SER A 129 -18.63 -6.51 -19.73
CA SER A 129 -17.98 -7.65 -20.36
C SER A 129 -16.91 -7.20 -21.37
N GLU A 130 -15.91 -8.04 -21.60
CA GLU A 130 -14.86 -7.74 -22.59
C GLU A 130 -15.41 -7.61 -24.01
N ASP A 131 -16.37 -8.47 -24.39
CA ASP A 131 -17.03 -8.44 -25.70
C ASP A 131 -17.78 -7.11 -25.94
N ASP A 132 -18.46 -6.59 -24.91
CA ASP A 132 -19.13 -5.29 -24.99
C ASP A 132 -18.12 -4.15 -25.12
N PHE A 133 -16.99 -4.22 -24.42
CA PHE A 133 -15.92 -3.23 -24.53
C PHE A 133 -15.28 -3.22 -25.92
N LEU A 134 -15.00 -4.41 -26.47
CA LEU A 134 -14.42 -4.59 -27.79
C LEU A 134 -15.39 -4.14 -28.89
N SER A 135 -16.66 -4.53 -28.82
CA SER A 135 -17.68 -4.16 -29.80
C SER A 135 -17.94 -2.65 -29.84
N ALA A 136 -17.73 -1.95 -28.73
CA ALA A 136 -17.81 -0.49 -28.65
C ALA A 136 -16.57 0.24 -29.21
N GLY A 137 -15.54 -0.48 -29.67
CA GLY A 137 -14.31 0.11 -30.22
C GLY A 137 -13.19 0.29 -29.19
N GLY A 138 -13.18 -0.48 -28.10
CA GLY A 138 -12.16 -0.41 -27.06
C GLY A 138 -10.72 -0.62 -27.57
N LYS A 139 -10.53 -1.49 -28.57
CA LYS A 139 -9.21 -1.68 -29.22
C LYS A 139 -8.75 -0.43 -29.97
N GLU A 140 -9.66 0.23 -30.71
CA GLU A 140 -9.34 1.47 -31.42
C GLU A 140 -8.98 2.60 -30.44
N LEU A 141 -9.66 2.68 -29.30
CA LEU A 141 -9.32 3.64 -28.25
C LEU A 141 -7.92 3.38 -27.68
N LEU A 142 -7.58 2.11 -27.43
CA LEU A 142 -6.25 1.73 -26.96
C LEU A 142 -5.17 2.11 -27.98
N ASP A 143 -5.35 1.73 -29.25
CA ASP A 143 -4.42 2.08 -30.33
C ASP A 143 -4.20 3.58 -30.44
N PHE A 144 -5.29 4.35 -30.43
CA PHE A 144 -5.24 5.80 -30.44
C PHE A 144 -4.48 6.35 -29.22
N SER A 145 -4.73 5.82 -28.02
CA SER A 145 -4.07 6.28 -26.79
C SER A 145 -2.55 6.05 -26.83
N VAL A 146 -2.10 4.94 -27.42
CA VAL A 146 -0.69 4.61 -27.59
C VAL A 146 -0.04 5.58 -28.59
N GLU A 147 -0.68 5.83 -29.73
CA GLU A 147 -0.18 6.80 -30.72
C GLU A 147 -0.09 8.22 -30.14
N ASP A 148 -1.13 8.64 -29.42
CA ASP A 148 -1.21 9.97 -28.82
C ASP A 148 -0.15 10.19 -27.75
N PHE A 149 0.06 9.19 -26.87
CA PHE A 149 1.05 9.23 -25.81
C PHE A 149 2.49 9.16 -26.32
N THR A 150 2.76 8.31 -27.31
CA THR A 150 4.13 8.12 -27.82
C THR A 150 4.59 9.20 -28.79
N GLY A 151 3.66 9.96 -29.39
CA GLY A 151 4.02 10.96 -30.38
C GLY A 151 4.04 10.42 -31.83
N THR A 152 3.60 9.19 -32.08
CA THR A 152 3.78 8.53 -33.38
C THR A 152 2.66 8.81 -34.37
N GLU A 153 2.95 8.61 -35.65
CA GLU A 153 1.97 8.61 -36.75
C GLU A 153 1.03 9.83 -36.76
N SER A 154 -0.26 9.58 -36.50
CA SER A 154 -1.37 10.53 -36.52
C SER A 154 -1.16 11.71 -35.58
N ARG A 155 -0.37 11.53 -34.51
CA ARG A 155 -0.10 12.55 -33.50
C ARG A 155 0.63 13.77 -34.06
N THR A 156 1.51 13.58 -35.05
CA THR A 156 2.26 14.68 -35.70
C THR A 156 1.38 15.70 -36.43
N LYS A 157 0.13 15.32 -36.77
CA LYS A 157 -0.84 16.16 -37.48
C LYS A 157 -1.91 16.77 -36.55
N ARG A 158 -1.92 16.39 -35.28
CA ARG A 158 -2.95 16.79 -34.29
C ARG A 158 -2.48 17.94 -33.42
N LYS A 159 -3.40 18.84 -33.07
CA LYS A 159 -3.15 20.00 -32.22
C LYS A 159 -3.25 19.64 -30.74
N HIS A 160 -4.23 18.79 -30.38
CA HIS A 160 -4.52 18.45 -28.99
C HIS A 160 -3.79 17.18 -28.54
N ILE A 161 -3.52 17.08 -27.25
CA ILE A 161 -2.98 15.88 -26.58
C ILE A 161 -4.00 15.44 -25.55
N PHE A 162 -4.64 14.31 -25.80
CA PHE A 162 -5.71 13.79 -24.95
C PHE A 162 -5.14 12.84 -23.87
N PHE A 163 -4.11 12.08 -24.23
CA PHE A 163 -3.46 11.09 -23.37
C PHE A 163 -2.13 11.60 -22.83
N GLN A 164 -2.20 12.52 -21.88
CA GLN A 164 -1.08 12.80 -20.97
C GLN A 164 -0.80 11.55 -20.09
N PRO A 165 0.37 11.46 -19.43
CA PRO A 165 0.77 10.25 -18.71
C PRO A 165 -0.28 9.74 -17.71
N ASP A 166 -1.02 10.63 -17.05
CA ASP A 166 -2.02 10.26 -16.05
C ASP A 166 -3.29 9.67 -16.67
N GLN A 167 -3.84 10.31 -17.69
CA GLN A 167 -5.00 9.82 -18.45
C GLN A 167 -4.68 8.49 -19.14
N PHE A 168 -3.44 8.34 -19.64
CA PHE A 168 -2.96 7.10 -20.19
C PHE A 168 -2.99 5.98 -19.14
N LEU A 169 -2.37 6.20 -17.97
CA LEU A 169 -2.37 5.19 -16.89
C LEU A 169 -3.77 4.84 -16.38
N GLN A 170 -4.69 5.80 -16.34
CA GLN A 170 -6.09 5.58 -15.98
C GLN A 170 -6.79 4.67 -16.98
N LEU A 171 -6.65 4.94 -18.29
CA LEU A 171 -7.20 4.09 -19.34
C LEU A 171 -6.60 2.68 -19.27
N ILE A 172 -5.28 2.57 -19.10
CA ILE A 172 -4.61 1.27 -18.98
C ILE A 172 -5.13 0.47 -17.79
N ASN A 173 -5.49 1.10 -16.67
CA ASN A 173 -6.07 0.40 -15.52
C ASN A 173 -7.49 -0.12 -15.74
N ILE A 174 -8.24 0.47 -16.67
CA ILE A 174 -9.53 -0.08 -17.14
C ILE A 174 -9.27 -1.29 -18.03
N ILE A 175 -8.29 -1.19 -18.92
CA ILE A 175 -7.96 -2.23 -19.90
C ILE A 175 -7.31 -3.45 -19.25
N ALA A 176 -6.51 -3.26 -18.19
CA ALA A 176 -5.79 -4.31 -17.49
C ALA A 176 -6.71 -5.39 -16.88
N ALA A 177 -8.01 -5.12 -16.75
CA ALA A 177 -9.00 -6.10 -16.32
C ALA A 177 -9.44 -7.07 -17.44
N TYR A 178 -9.13 -6.77 -18.70
CA TYR A 178 -9.54 -7.53 -19.88
C TYR A 178 -8.37 -8.32 -20.46
N PRO A 179 -8.36 -9.66 -20.37
CA PRO A 179 -7.21 -10.47 -20.75
C PRO A 179 -6.76 -10.33 -22.21
N SER A 180 -7.67 -10.31 -23.19
CA SER A 180 -7.28 -10.27 -24.60
C SER A 180 -6.66 -8.92 -24.98
N LEU A 181 -7.19 -7.82 -24.43
CA LEU A 181 -6.63 -6.49 -24.61
C LEU A 181 -5.30 -6.32 -23.87
N SER A 182 -5.19 -6.90 -22.67
CA SER A 182 -3.94 -6.88 -21.90
C SER A 182 -2.84 -7.66 -22.61
N GLU A 183 -3.14 -8.82 -23.17
CA GLU A 183 -2.21 -9.59 -24.00
C GLU A 183 -1.79 -8.81 -25.25
N TYR A 184 -2.75 -8.23 -25.97
CA TYR A 184 -2.48 -7.37 -27.13
C TYR A 184 -1.56 -6.21 -26.77
N PHE A 185 -1.87 -5.48 -25.70
CA PHE A 185 -1.10 -4.32 -25.27
C PHE A 185 0.33 -4.69 -24.86
N VAL A 186 0.49 -5.74 -24.06
CA VAL A 186 1.81 -6.19 -23.58
C VAL A 186 2.66 -6.70 -24.74
N LYS A 187 2.10 -7.54 -25.63
CA LYS A 187 2.88 -8.22 -26.68
C LYS A 187 3.08 -7.38 -27.93
N GLU A 188 2.06 -6.66 -28.39
CA GLU A 188 2.09 -5.97 -29.69
C GLU A 188 2.47 -4.48 -29.58
N LYS A 189 2.29 -3.86 -28.40
CA LYS A 189 2.52 -2.41 -28.21
C LYS A 189 3.64 -2.08 -27.23
N ASP A 190 4.38 -3.07 -26.75
CA ASP A 190 5.39 -2.90 -25.70
C ASP A 190 4.83 -2.20 -24.45
N GLY A 191 3.64 -2.66 -24.02
CA GLY A 191 2.84 -2.00 -23.01
C GLY A 191 3.53 -1.83 -21.65
N VAL A 192 4.49 -2.70 -21.32
CA VAL A 192 5.28 -2.61 -20.09
C VAL A 192 6.20 -1.39 -20.10
N GLU A 193 6.95 -1.16 -21.18
CA GLU A 193 7.78 0.03 -21.33
C GLU A 193 6.93 1.30 -21.32
N LEU A 194 5.77 1.28 -22.00
CA LEU A 194 4.87 2.43 -22.05
C LEU A 194 4.34 2.82 -20.65
N VAL A 195 3.97 1.84 -19.82
CA VAL A 195 3.54 2.09 -18.44
C VAL A 195 4.68 2.65 -17.59
N LEU A 196 5.88 2.07 -17.69
CA LEU A 196 7.05 2.57 -16.97
C LEU A 196 7.42 3.99 -17.41
N ARG A 197 7.35 4.28 -18.71
CA ARG A 197 7.54 5.61 -19.26
C ARG A 197 6.49 6.59 -18.75
N ALA A 198 5.21 6.21 -18.75
CA ALA A 198 4.14 7.06 -18.23
C ALA A 198 4.34 7.39 -16.75
N TYR A 199 4.71 6.40 -15.93
CA TYR A 199 5.03 6.64 -14.52
C TYR A 199 6.19 7.62 -14.34
N ARG A 200 7.30 7.45 -15.08
CA ARG A 200 8.47 8.35 -14.99
C ARG A 200 8.16 9.80 -15.38
N HIS A 201 7.18 10.02 -16.26
CA HIS A 201 6.82 11.37 -16.74
C HIS A 201 5.61 11.97 -16.02
N SER A 202 4.92 11.19 -15.19
CA SER A 202 3.78 11.67 -14.42
C SER A 202 4.22 12.60 -13.29
N LYS A 203 3.40 13.62 -13.02
CA LYS A 203 3.53 14.49 -11.84
C LYS A 203 2.53 14.13 -10.74
N ASN A 204 1.64 13.17 -10.99
CA ASN A 204 0.58 12.78 -10.09
C ASN A 204 1.10 11.78 -9.04
N PRO A 205 0.93 12.05 -7.73
CA PRO A 205 1.31 11.11 -6.68
C PRO A 205 0.67 9.72 -6.82
N TYR A 206 -0.53 9.63 -7.40
CA TYR A 206 -1.26 8.37 -7.59
C TYR A 206 -0.80 7.56 -8.81
N ALA A 207 -0.02 8.15 -9.73
CA ALA A 207 0.46 7.44 -10.90
C ALA A 207 1.32 6.23 -10.56
N ARG A 208 2.05 6.29 -9.43
CA ARG A 208 2.76 5.14 -8.87
C ARG A 208 1.82 3.95 -8.69
N VAL A 209 0.72 4.15 -7.95
CA VAL A 209 -0.23 3.09 -7.61
C VAL A 209 -0.84 2.51 -8.88
N MET A 210 -1.25 3.38 -9.81
CA MET A 210 -1.83 2.97 -11.09
C MET A 210 -0.84 2.17 -11.94
N ALA A 211 0.41 2.61 -12.06
CA ALA A 211 1.43 1.93 -12.84
C ALA A 211 1.79 0.56 -12.25
N MET A 212 2.03 0.49 -10.93
CA MET A 212 2.32 -0.77 -10.26
C MET A 212 1.14 -1.73 -10.35
N ARG A 213 -0.10 -1.23 -10.18
CA ARG A 213 -1.31 -2.04 -10.35
C ARG A 213 -1.42 -2.59 -11.76
N SER A 214 -1.26 -1.78 -12.80
CA SER A 214 -1.34 -2.27 -14.18
C SER A 214 -0.30 -3.34 -14.49
N LEU A 215 0.97 -3.15 -14.07
CA LEU A 215 2.02 -4.15 -14.27
C LEU A 215 1.70 -5.46 -13.53
N ALA A 216 1.18 -5.37 -12.31
CA ALA A 216 0.79 -6.55 -11.54
C ALA A 216 -0.39 -7.28 -12.20
N LEU A 217 -1.41 -6.55 -12.65
CA LEU A 217 -2.56 -7.12 -13.35
C LEU A 217 -2.15 -7.79 -14.66
N PHE A 218 -1.27 -7.18 -15.45
CA PHE A 218 -0.72 -7.82 -16.64
C PHE A 218 -0.06 -9.16 -16.31
N SER A 219 0.68 -9.21 -15.20
CA SER A 219 1.35 -10.44 -14.76
C SER A 219 0.34 -11.54 -14.42
N PHE A 220 -0.87 -11.19 -13.96
CA PHE A 220 -1.96 -12.16 -13.70
C PHE A 220 -2.73 -12.58 -14.95
N THR A 221 -2.78 -11.74 -15.99
CA THR A 221 -3.56 -12.01 -17.20
C THR A 221 -2.76 -12.70 -18.29
N GLN A 222 -1.42 -12.67 -18.26
CA GLN A 222 -0.61 -13.35 -19.27
C GLN A 222 -0.71 -14.88 -19.13
N ALA A 223 -0.81 -15.58 -20.26
CA ALA A 223 -0.85 -17.04 -20.29
C ALA A 223 0.48 -17.72 -19.89
N VAL A 224 1.60 -16.99 -19.94
CA VAL A 224 2.94 -17.50 -19.63
C VAL A 224 3.54 -16.69 -18.49
N ASP A 225 3.73 -17.34 -17.35
CA ASP A 225 4.39 -16.79 -16.17
C ASP A 225 5.77 -16.22 -16.52
N GLY A 226 6.14 -15.10 -15.90
CA GLY A 226 7.44 -14.46 -16.12
C GLY A 226 7.52 -13.62 -17.41
N THR A 227 6.46 -13.51 -18.22
CA THR A 227 6.49 -12.71 -19.46
C THR A 227 6.60 -11.22 -19.16
N VAL A 228 5.77 -10.71 -18.26
CA VAL A 228 5.76 -9.29 -17.88
C VAL A 228 7.05 -8.92 -17.16
N GLU A 229 7.51 -9.79 -16.26
CA GLU A 229 8.77 -9.64 -15.53
C GLU A 229 9.97 -9.57 -16.48
N ARG A 230 9.96 -10.35 -17.57
CA ARG A 230 10.99 -10.26 -18.61
C ARG A 230 10.99 -8.89 -19.28
N CYS A 231 9.82 -8.39 -19.67
CA CYS A 231 9.68 -7.08 -20.28
C CYS A 231 10.11 -5.97 -19.30
N ILE A 232 9.78 -6.10 -18.01
CA ILE A 232 10.24 -5.17 -16.96
C ILE A 232 11.77 -5.12 -16.94
N LEU A 233 12.46 -6.26 -17.02
CA LEU A 233 13.92 -6.31 -17.06
C LEU A 233 14.49 -5.67 -18.32
N GLN A 234 13.91 -5.96 -19.48
CA GLN A 234 14.32 -5.37 -20.76
C GLN A 234 14.19 -3.83 -20.75
N SER A 235 13.22 -3.32 -20.00
CA SER A 235 12.95 -1.89 -19.75
C SER A 235 13.78 -1.24 -18.64
N ASN A 236 14.72 -1.97 -18.01
CA ASN A 236 15.42 -1.56 -16.77
C ASN A 236 14.42 -1.07 -15.68
N GLY A 237 13.27 -1.76 -15.60
CA GLY A 237 12.12 -1.35 -14.81
C GLY A 237 12.23 -1.69 -13.33
N VAL A 238 13.10 -2.62 -12.94
CA VAL A 238 13.22 -3.06 -11.52
C VAL A 238 13.61 -1.89 -10.63
N LYS A 239 14.57 -1.07 -11.05
CA LYS A 239 14.94 0.16 -10.34
C LYS A 239 13.74 1.10 -10.18
N THR A 240 12.94 1.26 -11.22
CA THR A 240 11.74 2.11 -11.20
C THR A 240 10.70 1.58 -10.19
N ILE A 241 10.54 0.26 -10.09
CA ILE A 241 9.64 -0.38 -9.11
C ILE A 241 10.19 -0.22 -7.68
N VAL A 242 11.51 -0.36 -7.48
CA VAL A 242 12.15 -0.14 -6.17
C VAL A 242 12.01 1.33 -5.74
N ASP A 243 12.22 2.27 -6.65
CA ASP A 243 12.06 3.71 -6.36
C ASP A 243 10.60 4.05 -6.03
N ALA A 244 9.63 3.45 -6.75
CA ALA A 244 8.21 3.51 -6.39
C ALA A 244 7.97 3.00 -4.96
N TYR A 245 8.58 1.88 -4.61
CA TYR A 245 8.44 1.27 -3.29
C TYR A 245 9.03 2.14 -2.17
N LYS A 246 10.19 2.78 -2.40
CA LYS A 246 10.80 3.73 -1.47
C LYS A 246 9.92 4.96 -1.21
N GLN A 247 9.18 5.40 -2.23
CA GLN A 247 8.26 6.55 -2.12
C GLN A 247 6.91 6.19 -1.49
N SER A 248 6.67 4.90 -1.22
CA SER A 248 5.38 4.44 -0.76
C SER A 248 5.11 4.84 0.69
N SER A 249 3.82 4.88 1.04
CA SER A 249 3.37 5.26 2.37
C SER A 249 3.41 4.12 3.39
N GLY A 250 3.98 2.95 3.03
CA GLY A 250 3.93 1.72 3.83
C GLY A 250 2.51 1.17 4.07
N ASP A 251 1.48 1.75 3.44
CA ASP A 251 0.12 1.26 3.52
C ASP A 251 -0.03 -0.01 2.67
N PRO A 252 -0.70 -1.07 3.17
CA PRO A 252 -0.93 -2.27 2.39
C PRO A 252 -1.58 -2.01 1.02
N THR A 253 -2.49 -1.03 0.89
CA THR A 253 -3.16 -0.74 -0.40
C THR A 253 -2.21 -0.10 -1.43
N ASP A 254 -1.22 0.65 -0.97
CA ASP A 254 -0.22 1.34 -1.80
C ASP A 254 0.92 0.40 -2.19
N THR A 255 1.27 -0.51 -1.28
CA THR A 255 2.47 -1.35 -1.39
C THR A 255 2.21 -2.75 -1.93
N ARG A 256 0.96 -3.22 -1.94
CA ARG A 256 0.61 -4.58 -2.37
C ARG A 256 1.15 -4.92 -3.75
N PHE A 257 0.93 -4.05 -4.74
CA PHE A 257 1.35 -4.31 -6.11
C PHE A 257 2.87 -4.32 -6.29
N PRO A 258 3.64 -3.32 -5.82
CA PRO A 258 5.10 -3.39 -5.91
C PRO A 258 5.69 -4.55 -5.08
N THR A 259 5.10 -4.93 -3.93
CA THR A 259 5.48 -6.14 -3.19
C THR A 259 5.34 -7.40 -4.05
N LEU A 260 4.21 -7.57 -4.73
CA LEU A 260 3.93 -8.73 -5.58
C LEU A 260 4.85 -8.77 -6.81
N LEU A 261 5.06 -7.62 -7.46
CA LEU A 261 5.94 -7.51 -8.62
C LEU A 261 7.39 -7.86 -8.27
N LEU A 262 7.95 -7.27 -7.22
CA LEU A 262 9.34 -7.55 -6.81
C LEU A 262 9.52 -9.02 -6.41
N SER A 263 8.55 -9.58 -5.67
CA SER A 263 8.53 -11.02 -5.34
C SER A 263 8.49 -11.89 -6.60
N SER A 264 7.65 -11.54 -7.58
CA SER A 264 7.55 -12.28 -8.84
C SER A 264 8.84 -12.20 -9.67
N ILE A 265 9.41 -11.01 -9.81
CA ILE A 265 10.66 -10.78 -10.57
C ILE A 265 11.80 -11.61 -9.98
N MET A 266 11.98 -11.58 -8.66
CA MET A 266 13.05 -12.35 -8.00
C MET A 266 12.87 -13.86 -8.09
N ARG A 267 11.62 -14.36 -8.21
CA ARG A 267 11.35 -15.79 -8.36
C ARG A 267 11.57 -16.29 -9.79
N HIS A 268 11.13 -15.52 -10.80
CA HIS A 268 11.25 -15.91 -12.21
C HIS A 268 12.64 -15.61 -12.78
N TYR A 269 13.24 -14.50 -12.38
CA TYR A 269 14.56 -14.03 -12.84
C TYR A 269 15.47 -13.72 -11.64
N PRO A 270 15.80 -14.74 -10.82
CA PRO A 270 16.62 -14.55 -9.62
C PRO A 270 18.02 -14.03 -9.95
N LYS A 271 18.51 -14.27 -11.17
CA LYS A 271 19.84 -13.79 -11.58
C LYS A 271 19.83 -12.30 -11.91
N GLU A 272 19.12 -11.94 -12.95
CA GLU A 272 19.09 -10.59 -13.52
C GLU A 272 18.25 -9.65 -12.65
N GLY A 273 17.00 -10.02 -12.37
CA GLY A 273 16.09 -9.21 -11.57
C GLY A 273 16.48 -9.14 -10.10
N GLY A 274 17.03 -10.23 -9.55
CA GLY A 274 17.63 -10.22 -8.21
C GLY A 274 18.80 -9.25 -8.11
N LYS A 275 19.67 -9.19 -9.14
CA LYS A 275 20.80 -8.27 -9.17
C LYS A 275 20.33 -6.81 -9.23
N GLU A 276 19.42 -6.48 -10.14
CA GLU A 276 18.88 -5.12 -10.24
C GLU A 276 18.15 -4.68 -8.96
N PHE A 277 17.43 -5.59 -8.29
CA PHE A 277 16.79 -5.32 -7.00
C PHE A 277 17.82 -4.94 -5.92
N ILE A 278 18.91 -5.70 -5.81
CA ILE A 278 19.97 -5.44 -4.84
C ILE A 278 20.67 -4.11 -5.15
N GLU A 279 21.06 -3.90 -6.41
CA GLU A 279 21.75 -2.67 -6.85
C GLU A 279 20.88 -1.40 -6.68
N ALA A 280 19.55 -1.53 -6.77
CA ALA A 280 18.62 -0.44 -6.53
C ALA A 280 18.40 -0.13 -5.03
N GLY A 281 19.03 -0.84 -4.10
CA GLY A 281 18.80 -0.69 -2.66
C GLY A 281 17.43 -1.23 -2.24
N GLY A 282 17.00 -2.34 -2.84
CA GLY A 282 15.69 -2.93 -2.60
C GLY A 282 15.51 -3.46 -1.17
N VAL A 283 16.56 -3.97 -0.53
CA VAL A 283 16.51 -4.46 0.87
C VAL A 283 16.16 -3.32 1.82
N GLU A 284 16.91 -2.21 1.75
CA GLU A 284 16.65 -1.01 2.55
C GLU A 284 15.22 -0.47 2.31
N ALA A 285 14.78 -0.42 1.05
CA ALA A 285 13.42 -0.01 0.71
C ALA A 285 12.35 -0.88 1.38
N VAL A 286 12.57 -2.19 1.47
CA VAL A 286 11.66 -3.13 2.13
C VAL A 286 11.66 -2.92 3.64
N VAL A 287 12.83 -2.76 4.27
CA VAL A 287 12.94 -2.54 5.72
C VAL A 287 12.29 -1.22 6.13
N ASN A 288 12.50 -0.14 5.37
CA ASN A 288 11.83 1.14 5.59
C ASN A 288 10.30 1.03 5.52
N ASN A 289 9.78 0.25 4.56
CA ASN A 289 8.34 0.01 4.47
C ASN A 289 7.81 -0.85 5.61
N LEU A 290 8.56 -1.87 6.06
CA LEU A 290 8.22 -2.64 7.27
C LEU A 290 8.13 -1.74 8.51
N ASN A 291 9.03 -0.77 8.62
CA ASN A 291 9.01 0.19 9.72
C ASN A 291 7.75 1.06 9.72
N ILE A 292 7.23 1.43 8.55
CA ILE A 292 5.97 2.17 8.45
C ILE A 292 4.76 1.24 8.67
N ALA A 293 4.81 0.02 8.11
CA ALA A 293 3.76 -0.99 8.21
C ALA A 293 3.48 -1.41 9.66
N ARG A 294 4.47 -1.27 10.57
CA ARG A 294 4.28 -1.48 12.01
C ARG A 294 3.14 -0.64 12.62
N TYR A 295 2.76 0.45 11.97
CA TYR A 295 1.65 1.32 12.39
C TYR A 295 0.35 1.11 11.61
N LYS A 296 0.37 0.29 10.54
CA LYS A 296 -0.71 0.20 9.55
C LYS A 296 -1.29 -1.20 9.34
N GLY A 297 -0.68 -2.25 9.90
CA GLY A 297 -1.41 -3.48 10.19
C GLY A 297 -1.17 -4.71 9.32
N ILE A 298 -0.27 -4.71 8.32
CA ILE A 298 0.06 -5.95 7.56
C ILE A 298 1.54 -5.94 7.11
N PRO A 299 2.40 -6.86 7.62
CA PRO A 299 3.82 -6.94 7.24
C PRO A 299 4.06 -7.72 5.93
N GLN A 300 3.30 -7.44 4.87
CA GLN A 300 3.37 -8.18 3.60
C GLN A 300 4.75 -8.13 2.93
N HIS A 301 5.56 -7.13 3.28
CA HIS A 301 6.88 -6.93 2.72
C HIS A 301 7.91 -7.98 3.15
N ILE A 302 7.65 -8.74 4.24
CA ILE A 302 8.51 -9.85 4.69
C ILE A 302 8.73 -10.86 3.56
N ARG A 303 7.70 -11.08 2.72
CA ARG A 303 7.78 -11.95 1.53
C ARG A 303 8.93 -11.56 0.59
N VAL A 304 9.14 -10.26 0.38
CA VAL A 304 10.19 -9.76 -0.51
C VAL A 304 11.57 -10.04 0.09
N LEU A 305 11.73 -9.90 1.42
CA LEU A 305 12.98 -10.25 2.10
C LEU A 305 13.27 -11.75 2.01
N HIS A 306 12.24 -12.60 2.19
CA HIS A 306 12.40 -14.04 2.05
C HIS A 306 12.85 -14.41 0.62
N ASP A 307 12.26 -13.80 -0.41
CA ASP A 307 12.67 -14.05 -1.79
C ASP A 307 14.10 -13.53 -2.05
N ALA A 308 14.47 -12.38 -1.47
CA ALA A 308 15.82 -11.83 -1.55
C ALA A 308 16.87 -12.77 -0.93
N GLN A 309 16.59 -13.38 0.22
CA GLN A 309 17.50 -14.34 0.86
C GLN A 309 17.78 -15.59 0.02
N ARG A 310 16.88 -15.94 -0.91
CA ARG A 310 17.03 -17.09 -1.81
C ARG A 310 17.79 -16.77 -3.10
N LEU A 311 18.21 -15.52 -3.30
CA LEU A 311 18.91 -15.11 -4.50
C LEU A 311 20.28 -15.82 -4.62
N PRO A 312 20.70 -16.18 -5.84
CA PRO A 312 22.00 -16.79 -6.07
C PRO A 312 23.12 -15.78 -5.76
N LYS A 313 24.27 -16.29 -5.30
CA LYS A 313 25.44 -15.46 -4.93
C LYS A 313 25.88 -14.49 -6.03
N GLN A 314 25.70 -14.88 -7.30
CA GLN A 314 26.05 -14.07 -8.47
C GLN A 314 25.24 -12.75 -8.54
N SER A 315 24.03 -12.73 -8.00
CA SER A 315 23.13 -11.58 -8.02
C SER A 315 23.31 -10.68 -6.81
N VAL A 316 23.57 -11.29 -5.66
CA VAL A 316 23.74 -10.61 -4.38
C VAL A 316 25.09 -9.87 -4.33
N GLY A 317 26.10 -10.41 -5.00
CA GLY A 317 27.44 -9.83 -5.04
C GLY A 317 28.28 -10.25 -3.83
N THR A 318 29.10 -9.32 -3.33
CA THR A 318 30.07 -9.59 -2.25
C THR A 318 29.45 -9.56 -0.86
N GLU A 319 28.46 -8.69 -0.66
CA GLU A 319 27.80 -8.50 0.64
C GLU A 319 26.49 -9.28 0.65
N SER A 320 26.24 -10.05 1.72
CA SER A 320 25.04 -10.88 1.84
C SER A 320 23.78 -10.02 2.03
N VAL A 321 22.62 -10.60 1.71
CA VAL A 321 21.32 -9.96 2.03
C VAL A 321 21.17 -9.74 3.53
N ASN A 322 21.69 -10.63 4.36
CA ASN A 322 21.64 -10.47 5.82
C ASN A 322 22.52 -9.30 6.31
N SER A 323 23.67 -9.03 5.67
CA SER A 323 24.47 -7.82 5.93
C SER A 323 23.67 -6.55 5.61
N ARG A 324 22.95 -6.56 4.48
CA ARG A 324 22.10 -5.44 4.05
C ARG A 324 20.90 -5.19 4.96
N LEU A 325 20.35 -6.26 5.55
CA LEU A 325 19.31 -6.13 6.55
C LEU A 325 19.84 -5.40 7.77
N GLU A 326 21.04 -5.77 8.23
CA GLU A 326 21.65 -5.11 9.38
C GLU A 326 21.97 -3.64 9.09
N GLU A 327 22.57 -3.34 7.94
CA GLU A 327 22.84 -1.97 7.48
C GLU A 327 21.58 -1.10 7.37
N ALA A 328 20.40 -1.72 7.28
CA ALA A 328 19.10 -1.05 7.20
C ALA A 328 18.34 -0.99 8.54
N ASP A 329 19.02 -1.22 9.68
CA ASP A 329 18.44 -1.22 11.03
C ASP A 329 17.28 -2.23 11.21
N PHE A 330 17.36 -3.39 10.53
CA PHE A 330 16.29 -4.37 10.49
C PHE A 330 15.89 -4.90 11.88
N LEU A 331 16.83 -5.10 12.80
CA LEU A 331 16.54 -5.71 14.11
C LEU A 331 15.55 -4.87 14.93
N GLY A 332 15.72 -3.55 14.97
CA GLY A 332 14.79 -2.66 15.65
C GLY A 332 13.41 -2.66 15.02
N VAL A 333 13.34 -2.72 13.69
CA VAL A 333 12.07 -2.83 12.94
C VAL A 333 11.37 -4.16 13.21
N ALA A 334 12.12 -5.27 13.20
CA ALA A 334 11.61 -6.60 13.46
C ALA A 334 11.05 -6.71 14.89
N MET A 335 11.81 -6.29 15.91
CA MET A 335 11.30 -6.32 17.28
C MET A 335 10.04 -5.46 17.45
N GLY A 336 10.01 -4.26 16.85
CA GLY A 336 8.82 -3.40 16.85
C GLY A 336 7.59 -4.07 16.21
N LEU A 337 7.76 -4.79 15.10
CA LEU A 337 6.68 -5.54 14.46
C LEU A 337 6.18 -6.70 15.32
N LEU A 338 7.08 -7.47 15.94
CA LEU A 338 6.71 -8.58 16.84
C LEU A 338 5.92 -8.10 18.07
N ASP A 339 6.28 -6.94 18.62
CA ASP A 339 5.56 -6.38 19.78
C ASP A 339 4.18 -5.82 19.41
N THR A 340 4.10 -5.19 18.23
CA THR A 340 2.86 -4.51 17.79
C THR A 340 1.82 -5.50 17.29
N PHE A 341 2.22 -6.56 16.57
CA PHE A 341 1.29 -7.52 15.98
C PHE A 341 1.58 -8.98 16.34
N PRO A 342 1.54 -9.35 17.62
CA PRO A 342 1.78 -10.73 18.04
C PRO A 342 0.68 -11.71 17.57
N GLU A 343 -0.42 -11.24 16.98
CA GLU A 343 -1.53 -12.04 16.43
C GLU A 343 -1.28 -12.59 15.02
N PHE A 344 -0.39 -11.99 14.22
CA PHE A 344 -0.09 -12.47 12.87
C PHE A 344 0.97 -13.57 12.90
N TYR A 345 0.60 -14.73 13.44
CA TYR A 345 1.50 -15.86 13.72
C TYR A 345 2.44 -16.22 12.55
N GLU A 346 1.92 -16.35 11.33
CA GLU A 346 2.72 -16.71 10.15
C GLU A 346 3.78 -15.64 9.84
N ALA A 347 3.38 -14.37 9.84
CA ALA A 347 4.29 -13.26 9.57
C ALA A 347 5.33 -13.09 10.68
N THR A 348 4.95 -13.27 11.94
CA THR A 348 5.88 -13.21 13.07
C THR A 348 6.84 -14.39 13.08
N SER A 349 6.42 -15.57 12.63
CA SER A 349 7.30 -16.74 12.44
C SER A 349 8.36 -16.49 11.38
N ASP A 350 7.97 -15.97 10.21
CA ASP A 350 8.91 -15.61 9.14
C ASP A 350 9.89 -14.53 9.60
N LEU A 351 9.42 -13.56 10.38
CA LEU A 351 10.26 -12.51 10.95
C LEU A 351 11.27 -13.05 11.96
N LEU A 352 10.86 -13.97 12.84
CA LEU A 352 11.75 -14.63 13.81
C LEU A 352 12.84 -15.43 13.09
N LYS A 353 12.51 -16.06 11.96
CA LYS A 353 13.48 -16.76 11.13
C LYS A 353 14.52 -15.81 10.55
N LEU A 354 14.09 -14.67 10.00
CA LEU A 354 15.00 -13.63 9.51
C LEU A 354 15.95 -13.14 10.61
N VAL A 355 15.41 -12.83 11.80
CA VAL A 355 16.23 -12.38 12.95
C VAL A 355 17.24 -13.46 13.37
N ALA A 356 16.82 -14.73 13.42
CA ALA A 356 17.70 -15.84 13.79
C ALA A 356 18.80 -16.16 12.77
N ASP A 357 18.67 -15.65 11.54
CA ASP A 357 19.66 -15.77 10.47
C ASP A 357 20.61 -14.57 10.40
N VAL A 358 20.17 -13.37 10.82
CA VAL A 358 20.98 -12.14 10.84
C VAL A 358 21.89 -12.10 12.07
N VAL A 359 21.32 -12.26 13.27
CA VAL A 359 22.03 -12.02 14.54
C VAL A 359 23.30 -12.84 14.72
N PRO A 360 23.35 -14.16 14.43
CA PRO A 360 24.57 -14.92 14.68
C PRO A 360 25.77 -14.55 13.79
N VAL A 361 25.54 -13.82 12.69
CA VAL A 361 26.52 -13.61 11.63
C VAL A 361 26.86 -12.13 11.44
N HIS A 362 25.88 -11.24 11.62
CA HIS A 362 25.98 -9.84 11.20
C HIS A 362 25.71 -8.82 12.33
N ALA A 363 25.18 -9.25 13.47
CA ALA A 363 24.82 -8.37 14.58
C ALA A 363 25.31 -8.92 15.93
N GLU A 364 25.30 -8.09 16.97
CA GLU A 364 25.65 -8.53 18.32
C GLU A 364 24.39 -8.94 19.09
N PRO A 365 24.42 -10.03 19.89
CA PRO A 365 23.29 -10.38 20.75
C PRO A 365 22.88 -9.27 21.73
N LEU A 366 23.79 -8.33 22.04
CA LEU A 366 23.51 -7.15 22.85
C LEU A 366 22.51 -6.20 22.19
N GLU A 367 22.59 -6.01 20.87
CA GLU A 367 21.68 -5.12 20.12
C GLU A 367 20.23 -5.61 20.24
N LEU A 368 20.00 -6.93 20.27
CA LEU A 368 18.66 -7.47 20.56
C LEU A 368 18.14 -7.03 21.93
N LEU A 369 18.99 -6.99 22.96
CA LEU A 369 18.59 -6.49 24.27
C LEU A 369 18.26 -5.00 24.24
N GLU A 370 19.05 -4.21 23.52
CA GLU A 370 18.81 -2.78 23.34
C GLU A 370 17.45 -2.51 22.67
N TYR A 371 17.07 -3.35 21.70
CA TYR A 371 15.75 -3.33 21.07
C TYR A 371 14.63 -4.04 21.86
N ARG A 372 14.83 -4.30 23.15
CA ARG A 372 13.86 -4.93 24.06
C ARG A 372 13.38 -6.33 23.62
N ALA A 373 14.24 -7.11 22.95
CA ALA A 373 13.87 -8.45 22.48
C ALA A 373 13.45 -9.38 23.64
N MET A 374 14.07 -9.28 24.83
CA MET A 374 13.74 -10.15 25.97
C MET A 374 12.26 -10.06 26.40
N PRO A 375 11.71 -8.87 26.71
CA PRO A 375 10.27 -8.71 26.96
C PRO A 375 9.38 -9.17 25.80
N ILE A 376 9.73 -8.80 24.57
CA ILE A 376 8.91 -9.06 23.37
C ILE A 376 8.80 -10.57 23.10
N LEU A 377 9.93 -11.27 23.09
CA LEU A 377 9.98 -12.72 22.89
C LEU A 377 9.32 -13.48 24.05
N SER A 378 9.44 -12.97 25.29
CA SER A 378 8.80 -13.60 26.46
C SER A 378 7.28 -13.50 26.36
N LYS A 379 6.75 -12.32 26.00
CA LYS A 379 5.32 -12.09 25.72
C LYS A 379 4.82 -12.98 24.59
N TYR A 380 5.59 -13.08 23.50
CA TYR A 380 5.27 -13.94 22.36
C TYR A 380 5.23 -15.43 22.75
N PHE A 381 6.25 -15.91 23.46
CA PHE A 381 6.30 -17.30 23.94
C PHE A 381 5.11 -17.62 24.84
N VAL A 382 4.80 -16.78 25.83
CA VAL A 382 3.68 -17.01 26.74
C VAL A 382 2.34 -17.03 26.00
N LYS A 383 2.17 -16.18 25.00
CA LYS A 383 0.95 -16.15 24.17
C LYS A 383 0.73 -17.44 23.39
N TRP A 384 1.79 -17.97 22.79
CA TRP A 384 1.68 -19.08 21.82
C TRP A 384 2.09 -20.46 22.37
N ARG A 385 2.63 -20.55 23.59
CA ARG A 385 3.16 -21.82 24.16
C ARG A 385 2.16 -22.98 24.17
N GLU A 386 0.86 -22.71 24.25
CA GLU A 386 -0.17 -23.75 24.27
C GLU A 386 -0.68 -24.13 22.88
N ASP A 387 -0.31 -23.37 21.84
CA ASP A 387 -0.71 -23.64 20.46
C ASP A 387 0.08 -24.81 19.88
N GLN A 388 -0.62 -25.74 19.22
CA GLN A 388 -0.01 -26.93 18.64
C GLN A 388 0.91 -26.60 17.45
N SER A 389 0.57 -25.58 16.66
CA SER A 389 1.35 -25.13 15.51
C SER A 389 2.70 -24.62 16.00
N PHE A 390 2.70 -23.75 17.01
CA PHE A 390 3.91 -23.21 17.65
C PHE A 390 4.84 -24.28 18.21
N GLN A 391 4.29 -25.38 18.73
CA GLN A 391 5.07 -26.48 19.27
C GLN A 391 5.71 -27.37 18.19
N SER A 392 5.21 -27.33 16.94
CA SER A 392 5.53 -28.33 15.91
C SER A 392 6.16 -27.80 14.62
N ASP A 393 5.93 -26.53 14.27
CA ASP A 393 6.39 -25.92 13.01
C ASP A 393 7.83 -25.36 13.06
N GLY A 394 8.47 -25.38 14.24
CA GLY A 394 9.82 -24.89 14.47
C GLY A 394 9.91 -23.46 14.99
N THR A 395 8.79 -22.73 15.14
CA THR A 395 8.80 -21.36 15.67
C THR A 395 9.23 -21.33 17.13
N ARG A 396 8.80 -22.30 17.95
CA ARG A 396 9.31 -22.43 19.34
C ARG A 396 10.83 -22.63 19.38
N THR A 397 11.38 -23.42 18.46
CA THR A 397 12.82 -23.63 18.35
C THR A 397 13.55 -22.32 18.03
N LEU A 398 12.99 -21.48 17.14
CA LEU A 398 13.56 -20.16 16.82
C LEU A 398 13.58 -19.23 18.04
N VAL A 399 12.47 -19.16 18.79
CA VAL A 399 12.37 -18.35 20.01
C VAL A 399 13.37 -18.83 21.07
N ALA A 400 13.46 -20.14 21.30
CA ALA A 400 14.42 -20.71 22.23
C ALA A 400 15.87 -20.42 21.81
N LYS A 401 16.19 -20.54 20.51
CA LYS A 401 17.52 -20.21 19.96
C LYS A 401 17.90 -18.75 20.20
N LEU A 402 16.98 -17.81 19.97
CA LEU A 402 17.23 -16.38 20.22
C LEU A 402 17.47 -16.10 21.72
N PHE A 403 16.72 -16.77 22.61
CA PHE A 403 17.00 -16.70 24.05
C PHE A 403 18.37 -17.28 24.40
N GLU A 404 18.76 -18.44 23.85
CA GLU A 404 20.08 -19.03 24.10
C GLU A 404 21.20 -18.10 23.65
N LEU A 405 21.07 -17.45 22.49
CA LEU A 405 22.05 -16.47 21.99
C LEU A 405 22.24 -15.32 22.99
N MET A 406 21.16 -14.68 23.43
CA MET A 406 21.24 -13.57 24.40
C MET A 406 21.69 -13.99 25.81
N LEU A 407 21.44 -15.24 26.23
CA LEU A 407 21.85 -15.71 27.57
C LEU A 407 23.30 -16.21 27.61
N SER A 408 23.79 -16.73 26.49
CA SER A 408 25.16 -17.24 26.36
C SER A 408 26.19 -16.13 26.15
N ASP A 409 25.77 -14.97 25.66
CA ASP A 409 26.65 -13.83 25.42
C ASP A 409 27.14 -13.16 26.72
N LYS A 410 28.46 -12.90 26.78
CA LYS A 410 29.12 -12.36 27.98
C LYS A 410 28.79 -10.88 28.23
N THR A 411 28.49 -10.11 27.19
CA THR A 411 28.13 -8.70 27.34
C THR A 411 26.72 -8.57 27.88
N CYS A 412 25.80 -9.40 27.37
CA CYS A 412 24.42 -9.52 27.84
C CYS A 412 24.35 -9.95 29.31
N GLN A 413 25.23 -10.86 29.76
CA GLN A 413 25.27 -11.31 31.16
C GLN A 413 25.47 -10.19 32.17
N ARG A 414 26.17 -9.11 31.80
CA ARG A 414 26.35 -7.94 32.67
C ARG A 414 25.04 -7.20 32.92
N CYS A 415 24.13 -7.21 31.96
CA CYS A 415 22.81 -6.58 32.05
C CYS A 415 21.82 -7.39 32.92
N TYR A 416 22.13 -8.65 33.23
CA TYR A 416 21.26 -9.55 33.99
C TYR A 416 21.57 -9.60 35.49
N ASP A 417 22.54 -8.81 35.96
CA ASP A 417 22.86 -8.72 37.38
C ASP A 417 21.59 -8.25 38.15
N PRO A 418 21.10 -9.01 39.15
CA PRO A 418 19.91 -8.63 39.91
C PRO A 418 20.01 -7.28 40.63
N SER A 419 21.22 -6.76 40.83
CA SER A 419 21.44 -5.42 41.42
C SER A 419 21.21 -4.28 40.43
N VAL A 420 21.19 -4.56 39.12
CA VAL A 420 21.06 -3.56 38.04
C VAL A 420 19.83 -3.83 37.16
N ALA A 421 19.46 -5.09 36.98
CA ALA A 421 18.36 -5.53 36.12
C ALA A 421 16.99 -5.13 36.66
N SER A 422 16.11 -4.68 35.78
CA SER A 422 14.71 -4.41 36.14
C SER A 422 13.98 -5.69 36.53
N TYR A 423 12.96 -5.56 37.38
CA TYR A 423 12.09 -6.69 37.75
C TYR A 423 11.48 -7.38 36.52
N GLU A 424 11.05 -6.59 35.53
CA GLU A 424 10.54 -7.09 34.25
C GLU A 424 11.57 -7.99 33.53
N LEU A 425 12.83 -7.54 33.45
CA LEU A 425 13.89 -8.32 32.81
C LEU A 425 14.15 -9.63 33.57
N LEU A 426 14.14 -9.60 34.90
CA LEU A 426 14.32 -10.81 35.73
C LEU A 426 13.20 -11.84 35.54
N GLU A 427 11.94 -11.41 35.36
CA GLU A 427 10.83 -12.32 35.02
C GLU A 427 10.96 -12.86 33.58
N CYS A 428 11.41 -12.03 32.64
CA CYS A 428 11.71 -12.47 31.27
C CYS A 428 12.82 -13.54 31.26
N LEU A 429 13.84 -13.43 32.11
CA LEU A 429 14.90 -14.46 32.23
C LEU A 429 14.36 -15.81 32.71
N LYS A 430 13.36 -15.82 33.60
CA LYS A 430 12.70 -17.08 34.00
C LYS A 430 11.94 -17.70 32.83
N THR A 431 11.23 -16.88 32.06
CA THR A 431 10.48 -17.29 30.87
C THR A 431 11.41 -17.83 29.79
N ALA A 432 12.52 -17.15 29.52
CA ALA A 432 13.54 -17.57 28.57
C ALA A 432 14.14 -18.94 28.94
N LYS A 433 14.52 -19.12 30.22
CA LYS A 433 15.03 -20.42 30.73
C LYS A 433 13.98 -21.54 30.61
N LEU A 434 12.70 -21.23 30.84
CA LEU A 434 11.61 -22.18 30.67
C LEU A 434 11.45 -22.57 29.19
N ALA A 435 11.42 -21.60 28.27
CA ALA A 435 11.30 -21.83 26.83
C ALA A 435 12.42 -22.75 26.30
N ILE A 436 13.67 -22.50 26.73
CA ILE A 436 14.83 -23.33 26.38
C ILE A 436 14.68 -24.75 26.91
N LYS A 437 14.22 -24.89 28.16
CA LYS A 437 14.00 -26.20 28.78
C LYS A 437 12.89 -26.99 28.08
N ASP A 438 11.77 -26.34 27.80
CA ASP A 438 10.62 -26.96 27.11
C ASP A 438 11.01 -27.45 25.72
N GLU A 439 11.86 -26.71 24.99
CA GLU A 439 12.39 -27.14 23.70
C GLU A 439 13.39 -28.30 23.81
N ARG A 440 14.34 -28.25 24.76
CA ARG A 440 15.33 -29.33 24.98
C ARG A 440 14.67 -30.64 25.37
N GLU A 441 13.61 -30.58 26.19
CA GLU A 441 12.88 -31.74 26.67
C GLU A 441 11.71 -32.13 25.74
N LYS A 442 11.49 -31.40 24.64
CA LYS A 442 10.35 -31.55 23.72
C LYS A 442 9.00 -31.66 24.46
N ARG A 443 8.82 -30.88 25.53
CA ARG A 443 7.58 -30.89 26.33
C ARG A 443 6.44 -30.32 25.47
N LEU A 444 5.31 -31.03 25.42
CA LEU A 444 4.09 -30.55 24.80
C LEU A 444 3.18 -29.98 25.87
N SER A 445 2.85 -28.70 25.79
CA SER A 445 1.82 -28.07 26.62
C SER A 445 0.47 -28.34 25.96
N LEU A 446 -0.24 -29.36 26.43
CA LEU A 446 -1.63 -29.59 26.01
C LEU A 446 -2.52 -28.60 26.75
N SER A 447 -3.19 -27.71 26.02
CA SER A 447 -4.36 -27.02 26.55
C SER A 447 -5.46 -28.07 26.79
N PRO A 448 -6.13 -28.09 27.95
CA PRO A 448 -7.20 -29.06 28.20
C PRO A 448 -8.29 -28.90 27.13
N GLU A 449 -8.80 -30.01 26.58
CA GLU A 449 -9.93 -29.98 25.64
C GLU A 449 -11.03 -29.06 26.19
N PRO A 450 -11.62 -28.17 25.37
CA PRO A 450 -12.78 -27.43 25.81
C PRO A 450 -13.83 -28.45 26.26
N GLN A 451 -14.18 -28.42 27.54
CA GLN A 451 -15.18 -29.30 28.13
C GLN A 451 -16.39 -29.29 27.21
N ARG A 452 -16.67 -30.44 26.59
CA ARG A 452 -17.94 -30.66 25.90
C ARG A 452 -19.03 -30.39 26.92
N LEU A 453 -19.70 -29.24 26.79
CA LEU A 453 -20.95 -28.97 27.49
C LEU A 453 -21.85 -30.19 27.26
N PRO A 454 -22.38 -30.83 28.31
CA PRO A 454 -23.27 -31.96 28.13
C PRO A 454 -24.46 -31.46 27.32
N THR A 455 -24.68 -32.10 26.18
CA THR A 455 -25.90 -31.98 25.39
C THR A 455 -27.06 -32.25 26.35
N SER A 456 -27.82 -31.22 26.69
CA SER A 456 -29.08 -31.38 27.40
C SER A 456 -29.98 -32.23 26.52
N ALA A 457 -30.19 -33.48 26.93
CA ALA A 457 -31.18 -34.35 26.34
C ALA A 457 -32.54 -33.64 26.40
N ALA A 458 -33.14 -33.42 25.23
CA ALA A 458 -34.56 -33.15 25.13
C ALA A 458 -35.32 -34.40 25.58
N ALA A 459 -36.20 -34.23 26.56
CA ALA A 459 -37.36 -35.06 26.81
C ALA A 459 -38.56 -34.13 26.98
#